data_AF-A0A077Z8N7-F1
#
_entry.id   AF-A0A077Z8N7-F1
#
_cell.length_a   1.000
_cell.length_b   1.000
_cell.length_c   1.000
_cell.angle_alpha   90.00
_cell.angle_beta   90.00
_cell.angle_gamma   90.00
#
_symmetry.space_group_name_H-M   'P 1'
#
loop_
_entity.id
_entity.type
_entity.pdbx_description
1 polymer ?
#
loop_
_entity_poly.entity_id
_entity_poly.type
_entity_poly.pdbx_seq_one_letter_code
_entity_poly.pdbx_strand_id
1 'polypeptide(L)'
;MKVFQEMAGIPSTGDLNASTIGKMRQRRCGIADVQFKKKRFSKLSKWLGKMSSHDVLRLKWKIAKYSQKLHPEATRLVVRSAFKIWSDQIAIPSMRTAKLEFSESSSADDSDIDILFATGEHGDQYPFDGGKQPGNSSNILAHTFYPNYQPYDPLNGDIHFDDSENWTLDPYRSSGNPYFPYVLVHEIGHALGLGHSKRQEAVMNPIYKSTPLSTVTLDIDDKCALNWNYIGPSNICLFVWLMVELLPRARNSTVVNLHGHLSSYQNAKQKSTKQLMDLFTDHDVLTQLDDDAMKENAAALNQLINALILKRLE
;
A
#
# COMPACT_ATOMS: atom_id res chain seq x y z
N MET A 1 19.65 -4.71 -1.19
CA MET A 1 19.33 -5.53 0.00
C MET A 1 18.66 -4.73 1.12
N LYS A 2 19.29 -3.68 1.65
CA LYS A 2 18.75 -2.84 2.75
C LYS A 2 17.28 -2.42 2.58
N VAL A 3 16.92 -1.94 1.40
CA VAL A 3 15.53 -1.57 1.05
C VAL A 3 14.57 -2.73 1.27
N PHE A 4 14.89 -3.93 0.78
CA PHE A 4 14.05 -5.11 0.98
C PHE A 4 13.87 -5.43 2.47
N GLN A 5 14.97 -5.38 3.25
CA GLN A 5 14.94 -5.64 4.69
C GLN A 5 14.03 -4.64 5.44
N GLU A 6 14.09 -3.36 5.06
CA GLU A 6 13.18 -2.33 5.59
C GLU A 6 11.71 -2.64 5.28
N MET A 7 11.39 -2.97 4.02
CA MET A 7 10.02 -3.32 3.61
C MET A 7 9.51 -4.58 4.32
N ALA A 8 10.40 -5.56 4.52
CA ALA A 8 10.10 -6.82 5.18
C ALA A 8 10.04 -6.73 6.71
N GLY A 9 10.32 -5.55 7.29
CA GLY A 9 10.25 -5.30 8.73
C GLY A 9 11.35 -5.99 9.53
N ILE A 10 12.53 -6.19 8.92
CA ILE A 10 13.70 -6.82 9.56
C ILE A 10 14.88 -5.85 9.61
N PRO A 11 15.90 -6.10 10.46
CA PRO A 11 17.07 -5.23 10.54
C PRO A 11 17.75 -5.03 9.16
N SER A 12 17.93 -3.77 8.77
CA SER A 12 18.48 -3.34 7.47
C SER A 12 20.02 -3.40 7.45
N THR A 13 20.59 -4.58 7.72
CA THR A 13 22.05 -4.76 7.78
C THR A 13 22.70 -4.65 6.40
N GLY A 14 21.98 -5.03 5.35
CA GLY A 14 22.46 -5.18 3.98
C GLY A 14 22.89 -6.61 3.64
N ASP A 15 22.96 -7.50 4.62
CA ASP A 15 23.46 -8.87 4.44
C ASP A 15 22.35 -9.85 4.07
N LEU A 16 22.66 -10.81 3.20
CA LEU A 16 21.75 -11.93 2.90
C LEU A 16 21.80 -12.99 4.02
N ASN A 17 21.33 -12.61 5.22
CA ASN A 17 21.28 -13.50 6.38
C ASN A 17 20.03 -14.40 6.38
N ALA A 18 19.96 -15.35 7.31
CA ALA A 18 18.86 -16.31 7.41
C ALA A 18 17.47 -15.64 7.55
N SER A 19 17.39 -14.52 8.29
CA SER A 19 16.14 -13.75 8.43
C SER A 19 15.70 -13.14 7.09
N THR A 20 16.66 -12.58 6.34
CA THR A 20 16.43 -12.00 5.01
C THR A 20 15.96 -13.06 4.02
N ILE A 21 16.63 -14.21 3.97
CA ILE A 21 16.22 -15.34 3.13
C ILE A 21 14.82 -15.84 3.52
N GLY A 22 14.54 -15.94 4.82
CA GLY A 22 13.23 -16.32 5.34
C GLY A 22 12.12 -15.41 4.83
N LYS A 23 12.33 -14.09 4.88
CA LYS A 23 11.40 -13.09 4.32
C LYS A 23 11.30 -13.15 2.80
N MET A 24 12.39 -13.39 2.08
CA MET A 24 12.37 -13.49 0.61
C MET A 24 11.55 -14.68 0.10
N ARG A 25 11.44 -15.75 0.90
CA ARG A 25 10.63 -16.93 0.59
C ARG A 25 9.14 -16.72 0.85
N GLN A 26 8.76 -15.64 1.54
CA GLN A 26 7.35 -15.36 1.80
C GLN A 26 6.65 -14.89 0.53
N ARG A 27 5.33 -15.09 0.52
CA ARG A 27 4.44 -14.66 -0.56
C ARG A 27 4.36 -13.14 -0.59
N ARG A 28 4.45 -12.57 -1.78
CA ARG A 28 4.49 -11.12 -1.94
C ARG A 28 3.91 -10.66 -3.28
N CYS A 29 3.56 -9.39 -3.34
CA CYS A 29 3.17 -8.74 -4.58
C CYS A 29 4.33 -8.68 -5.58
N GLY A 30 4.01 -8.86 -6.86
CA GLY A 30 4.95 -8.78 -7.99
C GLY A 30 5.37 -7.35 -8.35
N ILE A 31 4.68 -6.32 -7.83
CA ILE A 31 5.03 -4.93 -8.05
C ILE A 31 6.33 -4.59 -7.32
N ALA A 32 7.20 -3.82 -7.98
CA ALA A 32 8.47 -3.39 -7.39
C ALA A 32 8.27 -2.48 -6.17
N ASP A 33 8.94 -2.81 -5.05
CA ASP A 33 8.87 -2.04 -3.79
C ASP A 33 9.27 -0.57 -3.94
N VAL A 34 10.27 -0.30 -4.79
CA VAL A 34 10.76 1.04 -5.05
C VAL A 34 10.58 1.34 -6.53
N GLN A 35 9.61 2.20 -6.81
CA GLN A 35 9.47 2.76 -8.14
C GLN A 35 10.38 3.98 -8.28
N PHE A 36 11.43 3.87 -9.11
CA PHE A 36 12.34 4.98 -9.39
C PHE A 36 11.56 6.24 -9.77
N LYS A 37 11.90 7.37 -9.14
CA LYS A 37 11.29 8.71 -9.34
C LYS A 37 9.81 8.87 -8.92
N LYS A 38 9.14 7.83 -8.39
CA LYS A 38 7.76 7.95 -7.92
C LYS A 38 7.70 7.90 -6.40
N LYS A 39 7.12 8.93 -5.79
CA LYS A 39 6.84 8.95 -4.36
C LYS A 39 5.61 8.10 -4.09
N ARG A 40 5.64 7.29 -3.03
CA ARG A 40 4.49 6.49 -2.59
C ARG A 40 3.22 7.34 -2.42
N PHE A 41 3.36 8.54 -1.86
CA PHE A 41 2.30 9.54 -1.81
C PHE A 41 2.62 10.59 -2.88
N SER A 42 1.88 10.64 -4.00
CA SER A 42 1.72 11.81 -4.90
C SER A 42 1.43 11.44 -6.37
N LYS A 43 0.25 11.88 -6.80
CA LYS A 43 -0.22 12.33 -8.13
C LYS A 43 -0.09 11.43 -9.35
N LEU A 44 1.02 10.75 -9.61
CA LEU A 44 1.29 10.19 -10.95
C LEU A 44 0.38 9.04 -11.36
N SER A 45 -0.31 8.42 -10.40
CA SER A 45 -1.23 7.33 -10.65
C SER A 45 -2.54 7.56 -9.90
N LYS A 46 -3.55 8.05 -10.62
CA LYS A 46 -4.90 8.26 -10.12
C LYS A 46 -5.88 8.21 -11.28
N TRP A 47 -7.12 7.85 -10.98
CA TRP A 47 -8.22 7.88 -11.93
C TRP A 47 -8.58 9.32 -12.34
N LEU A 48 -8.28 9.71 -13.59
CA LEU A 48 -8.71 11.01 -14.12
C LEU A 48 -10.16 10.99 -14.55
N GLY A 49 -10.86 12.10 -14.34
CA GLY A 49 -12.24 12.28 -14.76
C GLY A 49 -13.28 11.46 -13.98
N LYS A 50 -12.84 10.51 -13.13
CA LYS A 50 -13.72 9.67 -12.30
C LYS A 50 -13.99 10.25 -10.91
N MET A 51 -13.20 11.24 -10.49
CA MET A 51 -13.43 11.98 -9.26
C MET A 51 -14.42 13.11 -9.52
N SER A 52 -15.54 13.13 -8.79
CA SER A 52 -16.52 14.21 -8.83
C SER A 52 -16.04 15.47 -8.08
N SER A 53 -16.73 16.59 -8.27
CA SER A 53 -16.50 17.84 -7.52
C SER A 53 -16.75 17.73 -6.01
N HIS A 54 -17.43 16.66 -5.57
CA HIS A 54 -17.73 16.38 -4.15
C HIS A 54 -16.84 15.28 -3.57
N ASP A 55 -15.65 15.08 -4.14
CA ASP A 55 -14.65 14.10 -3.67
C ASP A 55 -15.10 12.65 -3.69
N VAL A 56 -16.08 12.33 -4.53
CA VAL A 56 -16.52 10.95 -4.75
C VAL A 56 -15.83 10.36 -5.97
N LEU A 57 -15.05 9.29 -5.76
CA LEU A 57 -14.49 8.44 -6.80
C LEU A 57 -15.44 7.28 -7.08
N ARG A 58 -15.96 7.20 -8.30
CA ARG A 58 -16.85 6.12 -8.74
C ARG A 58 -16.09 5.21 -9.69
N LEU A 59 -16.00 3.93 -9.35
CA LEU A 59 -15.34 2.92 -10.18
C LEU A 59 -16.21 1.67 -10.31
N LYS A 60 -16.18 1.05 -11.48
CA LYS A 60 -16.85 -0.22 -11.74
C LYS A 60 -15.84 -1.35 -11.87
N TRP A 61 -16.18 -2.53 -11.36
CA TRP A 61 -15.32 -3.70 -11.47
C TRP A 61 -16.04 -4.87 -12.13
N LYS A 62 -15.28 -5.76 -12.76
CA LYS A 62 -15.80 -7.02 -13.32
C LYS A 62 -14.80 -8.14 -13.09
N ILE A 63 -15.29 -9.36 -12.85
CA ILE A 63 -14.45 -10.55 -12.96
C ILE A 63 -14.47 -11.00 -14.42
N ALA A 64 -13.41 -10.70 -15.17
CA ALA A 64 -13.29 -11.01 -16.58
C ALA A 64 -13.19 -12.52 -16.83
N LYS A 65 -12.46 -13.24 -15.96
CA LYS A 65 -12.35 -14.71 -16.01
C LYS A 65 -12.16 -15.26 -14.60
N TYR A 66 -12.98 -16.24 -14.24
CA TYR A 66 -12.91 -16.92 -12.94
C TYR A 66 -11.87 -18.04 -12.94
N SER A 67 -11.22 -18.25 -11.80
CA SER A 67 -10.51 -19.50 -11.51
C SER A 67 -11.49 -20.67 -11.47
N GLN A 68 -11.17 -21.77 -12.14
CA GLN A 68 -11.95 -23.02 -12.05
C GLN A 68 -11.81 -23.70 -10.68
N LYS A 69 -10.85 -23.27 -9.87
CA LYS A 69 -10.58 -23.81 -8.52
C LYS A 69 -11.42 -23.14 -7.45
N LEU A 70 -12.06 -22.01 -7.75
CA LEU A 70 -12.87 -21.23 -6.82
C LEU A 70 -14.33 -21.25 -7.23
N HIS A 71 -15.24 -21.28 -6.25
CA HIS A 71 -16.67 -21.17 -6.53
C HIS A 71 -17.01 -19.76 -7.05
N PRO A 72 -17.63 -19.59 -8.23
CA PRO A 72 -17.82 -18.27 -8.84
C PRO A 72 -18.59 -17.29 -7.95
N GLU A 73 -19.74 -17.69 -7.41
CA GLU A 73 -20.56 -16.78 -6.58
C GLU A 73 -19.85 -16.38 -5.27
N ALA A 74 -19.15 -17.31 -4.61
CA ALA A 74 -18.38 -17.00 -3.41
C ALA A 74 -17.22 -16.04 -3.73
N THR A 75 -16.57 -16.21 -4.87
CA THR A 75 -15.53 -15.31 -5.37
C THR A 75 -16.08 -13.91 -5.59
N ARG A 76 -17.24 -13.79 -6.25
CA ARG A 76 -17.94 -12.52 -6.49
C ARG A 76 -18.31 -11.80 -5.19
N LEU A 77 -18.79 -12.53 -4.18
CA LEU A 77 -19.09 -11.96 -2.85
C LEU A 77 -17.82 -11.46 -2.13
N VAL A 78 -16.71 -12.20 -2.24
CA VAL A 78 -15.40 -11.77 -1.73
C VAL A 78 -14.94 -10.51 -2.42
N VAL A 79 -15.03 -10.42 -3.76
CA VAL A 79 -14.63 -9.23 -4.51
C VAL A 79 -15.41 -8.01 -4.06
N ARG A 80 -16.74 -8.13 -3.94
CA ARG A 80 -17.60 -7.06 -3.43
C ARG A 80 -17.19 -6.61 -2.03
N SER A 81 -16.85 -7.56 -1.15
CA SER A 81 -16.44 -7.30 0.23
C SER A 81 -15.05 -6.64 0.31
N ALA A 82 -14.12 -7.02 -0.56
CA ALA A 82 -12.79 -6.44 -0.63
C ALA A 82 -12.82 -4.97 -1.06
N PHE A 83 -13.62 -4.62 -2.08
CA PHE A 83 -13.88 -3.23 -2.44
C PHE A 83 -14.55 -2.45 -1.31
N LYS A 84 -15.47 -3.10 -0.57
CA LYS A 84 -16.18 -2.48 0.55
C LYS A 84 -15.25 -2.06 1.69
N ILE A 85 -14.18 -2.81 1.97
CA ILE A 85 -13.16 -2.43 2.96
C ILE A 85 -12.58 -1.06 2.63
N TRP A 86 -12.21 -0.84 1.36
CA TRP A 86 -11.70 0.46 0.92
C TRP A 86 -12.75 1.56 1.03
N SER A 87 -14.00 1.34 0.60
CA SER A 87 -15.03 2.38 0.70
C SER A 87 -15.43 2.72 2.13
N ASP A 88 -15.44 1.75 3.03
CA ASP A 88 -15.89 1.95 4.42
C ASP A 88 -14.81 2.60 5.29
N GLN A 89 -13.53 2.23 5.08
CA GLN A 89 -12.49 2.49 6.08
C GLN A 89 -11.55 3.64 5.75
N ILE A 90 -11.66 4.28 4.57
CA ILE A 90 -10.77 5.39 4.18
C ILE A 90 -10.96 6.67 4.99
N ALA A 91 -12.04 6.78 5.76
CA ALA A 91 -12.34 7.96 6.54
C ALA A 91 -11.30 8.09 7.66
N ILE A 92 -10.79 9.32 7.82
CA ILE A 92 -9.94 9.71 8.94
C ILE A 92 -10.75 10.79 9.68
N PRO A 93 -11.06 10.58 10.97
CA PRO A 93 -11.80 11.57 11.76
C PRO A 93 -11.16 12.95 11.65
N SER A 94 -12.00 13.99 11.65
CA SER A 94 -11.58 15.40 11.59
C SER A 94 -10.81 15.83 10.33
N MET A 95 -10.83 15.01 9.27
CA MET A 95 -10.20 15.32 7.98
C MET A 95 -11.20 15.19 6.82
N ARG A 96 -11.12 16.12 5.84
CA ARG A 96 -11.76 15.93 4.53
C ARG A 96 -11.15 14.69 3.87
N THR A 97 -12.00 13.73 3.53
CA THR A 97 -11.59 12.45 2.93
C THR A 97 -12.30 12.20 1.61
N ALA A 98 -11.68 11.39 0.75
CA ALA A 98 -12.32 10.88 -0.45
C ALA A 98 -13.44 9.93 -0.06
N LYS A 99 -14.52 9.90 -0.83
CA LYS A 99 -15.55 8.86 -0.77
C LYS A 99 -15.33 7.93 -1.95
N LEU A 100 -15.35 6.62 -1.70
CA LEU A 100 -15.22 5.63 -2.75
C LEU A 100 -16.56 4.93 -2.95
N GLU A 101 -17.00 4.83 -4.19
CA GLU A 101 -18.20 4.11 -4.57
C GLU A 101 -17.86 3.08 -5.64
N PHE A 102 -18.01 1.81 -5.29
CA PHE A 102 -17.72 0.69 -6.17
C PHE A 102 -19.01 -0.02 -6.56
N SER A 103 -19.12 -0.41 -7.82
CA SER A 103 -20.22 -1.23 -8.32
C SER A 103 -19.73 -2.26 -9.31
N GLU A 104 -20.45 -3.35 -9.45
CA GLU A 104 -20.11 -4.37 -10.43
C GLU A 104 -20.62 -3.95 -11.82
N SER A 105 -19.77 -4.07 -12.82
CA SER A 105 -20.12 -3.76 -14.21
C SER A 105 -20.95 -4.86 -14.85
N SER A 106 -21.90 -4.49 -15.70
CA SER A 106 -22.68 -5.42 -16.51
C SER A 106 -21.88 -5.95 -17.72
N SER A 107 -20.97 -5.15 -18.28
CA SER A 107 -20.14 -5.51 -19.46
C SER A 107 -18.66 -5.14 -19.25
N ALA A 108 -17.77 -5.67 -20.09
CA ALA A 108 -16.36 -5.29 -20.05
C ALA A 108 -16.17 -3.81 -20.44
N ASP A 109 -16.91 -3.33 -21.45
CA ASP A 109 -16.80 -1.95 -21.95
C ASP A 109 -17.18 -0.84 -20.95
N ASP A 110 -17.90 -1.18 -19.88
CA ASP A 110 -18.28 -0.25 -18.79
C ASP A 110 -17.50 -0.54 -17.49
N SER A 111 -16.57 -1.49 -17.50
CA SER A 111 -15.70 -1.79 -16.37
C SER A 111 -14.55 -0.79 -16.32
N ASP A 112 -14.19 -0.36 -15.11
CA ASP A 112 -12.95 0.38 -14.86
C ASP A 112 -11.83 -0.57 -14.42
N ILE A 113 -12.15 -1.61 -13.64
CA ILE A 113 -11.17 -2.56 -13.10
C ILE A 113 -11.60 -3.98 -13.46
N ASP A 114 -10.88 -4.62 -14.35
CA ASP A 114 -11.06 -6.02 -14.66
C ASP A 114 -10.18 -6.91 -13.77
N ILE A 115 -10.81 -7.97 -13.24
CA ILE A 115 -10.17 -8.99 -12.41
C ILE A 115 -10.05 -10.27 -13.23
N LEU A 116 -8.81 -10.71 -13.46
CA LEU A 116 -8.47 -11.83 -14.33
C LEU A 116 -7.68 -12.89 -13.56
N PHE A 117 -8.15 -14.15 -13.60
CA PHE A 117 -7.35 -15.31 -13.23
C PHE A 117 -6.72 -15.93 -14.48
N ALA A 118 -5.39 -15.96 -14.56
CA ALA A 118 -4.66 -16.48 -15.71
C ALA A 118 -3.32 -17.13 -15.32
N THR A 119 -2.71 -17.88 -16.24
CA THR A 119 -1.45 -18.61 -16.00
C THR A 119 -0.41 -18.23 -17.04
N GLY A 120 0.86 -18.12 -16.67
CA GLY A 120 1.95 -17.88 -17.61
C GLY A 120 1.75 -16.59 -18.42
N GLU A 121 2.00 -16.65 -19.72
CA GLU A 121 1.69 -15.59 -20.68
C GLU A 121 0.17 -15.42 -20.84
N HIS A 122 -0.34 -14.22 -20.60
CA HIS A 122 -1.79 -13.96 -20.55
C HIS A 122 -2.24 -12.63 -21.17
N GLY A 123 -1.46 -12.09 -22.11
CA GLY A 123 -1.85 -10.94 -22.91
C GLY A 123 -1.29 -9.59 -22.45
N ASP A 124 -0.48 -9.57 -21.40
CA ASP A 124 0.33 -8.43 -20.99
C ASP A 124 1.84 -8.75 -21.05
N GLN A 125 2.68 -7.84 -20.57
CA GLN A 125 4.15 -7.96 -20.59
C GLN A 125 4.75 -8.62 -19.34
N TYR A 126 3.92 -9.14 -18.44
CA TYR A 126 4.30 -9.64 -17.11
C TYR A 126 3.77 -11.07 -16.90
N PRO A 127 4.37 -12.09 -17.54
CA PRO A 127 3.91 -13.47 -17.38
C PRO A 127 4.02 -13.96 -15.93
N PHE A 128 3.06 -14.80 -15.51
CA PHE A 128 3.14 -15.49 -14.22
C PHE A 128 4.16 -16.63 -14.25
N ASP A 129 4.67 -16.98 -13.07
CA ASP A 129 5.80 -17.88 -12.92
C ASP A 129 5.40 -19.37 -12.84
N GLY A 130 4.11 -19.69 -12.74
CA GLY A 130 3.59 -21.06 -12.73
C GLY A 130 3.39 -21.64 -11.32
N GLY A 131 3.38 -20.78 -10.30
CA GLY A 131 3.19 -21.14 -8.89
C GLY A 131 4.31 -21.99 -8.29
N LYS A 132 4.05 -22.68 -7.17
CA LYS A 132 5.06 -23.50 -6.43
C LYS A 132 5.58 -24.77 -7.13
N GLN A 133 5.84 -24.72 -8.43
CA GLN A 133 6.49 -25.80 -9.16
C GLN A 133 7.97 -25.91 -8.74
N PRO A 134 8.54 -27.14 -8.68
CA PRO A 134 9.97 -27.34 -8.43
C PRO A 134 10.81 -26.57 -9.45
N GLY A 135 11.76 -25.75 -8.97
CA GLY A 135 12.62 -24.92 -9.82
C GLY A 135 12.09 -23.50 -10.04
N ASN A 136 10.84 -23.21 -9.68
CA ASN A 136 10.32 -21.86 -9.65
C ASN A 136 10.64 -21.21 -8.30
N SER A 137 11.43 -20.14 -8.33
CA SER A 137 11.90 -19.42 -7.14
C SER A 137 11.21 -18.07 -6.93
N SER A 138 10.42 -17.60 -7.88
CA SER A 138 9.52 -16.47 -7.66
C SER A 138 8.20 -16.96 -7.06
N ASN A 139 7.53 -16.05 -6.36
CA ASN A 139 6.33 -16.33 -5.58
C ASN A 139 5.35 -15.17 -5.82
N ILE A 140 5.21 -14.82 -7.10
CA ILE A 140 4.36 -13.72 -7.56
C ILE A 140 2.94 -14.27 -7.65
N LEU A 141 2.08 -13.84 -6.73
CA LEU A 141 0.70 -14.33 -6.73
C LEU A 141 -0.22 -13.49 -7.61
N ALA A 142 0.09 -12.21 -7.76
CA ALA A 142 -0.73 -11.25 -8.47
C ALA A 142 0.11 -10.04 -8.87
N HIS A 143 -0.41 -9.31 -9.84
CA HIS A 143 0.02 -7.95 -10.14
C HIS A 143 -1.17 -7.08 -10.54
N THR A 144 -0.97 -5.78 -10.39
CA THR A 144 -1.98 -4.77 -10.72
C THR A 144 -1.37 -3.68 -11.58
N PHE A 145 -2.12 -3.25 -12.58
CA PHE A 145 -1.80 -2.08 -13.36
C PHE A 145 -2.29 -0.84 -12.63
N TYR A 146 -1.38 0.10 -12.43
CA TYR A 146 -1.69 1.35 -11.76
C TYR A 146 -2.63 2.22 -12.59
N PRO A 147 -3.62 2.93 -11.97
CA PRO A 147 -4.44 3.88 -12.68
C PRO A 147 -3.55 4.97 -13.27
N ASN A 148 -3.66 5.24 -14.55
CA ASN A 148 -2.84 6.21 -15.25
C ASN A 148 -3.71 7.28 -15.92
N TYR A 149 -3.05 8.28 -16.49
CA TYR A 149 -3.69 9.45 -17.06
C TYR A 149 -4.26 9.23 -18.46
N GLN A 150 -4.09 8.04 -19.04
CA GLN A 150 -4.57 7.73 -20.37
C GLN A 150 -5.96 7.10 -20.28
N PRO A 151 -7.02 7.77 -20.77
CA PRO A 151 -8.38 7.25 -20.70
C PRO A 151 -8.60 6.01 -21.57
N TYR A 152 -7.62 5.61 -22.39
CA TYR A 152 -7.70 4.49 -23.34
C TYR A 152 -6.61 3.43 -23.11
N ASP A 153 -5.96 3.41 -21.95
CA ASP A 153 -5.11 2.26 -21.60
C ASP A 153 -6.02 1.09 -21.23
N PRO A 154 -6.03 -0.01 -22.01
CA PRO A 154 -6.99 -1.10 -21.80
C PRO A 154 -6.78 -1.86 -20.50
N LEU A 155 -5.61 -1.74 -19.86
CA LEU A 155 -5.30 -2.45 -18.62
C LEU A 155 -5.37 -1.53 -17.39
N ASN A 156 -5.95 -0.34 -17.52
CA ASN A 156 -5.86 0.66 -16.47
C ASN A 156 -6.54 0.18 -15.18
N GLY A 157 -5.81 0.00 -14.08
CA GLY A 157 -6.40 -0.50 -12.83
C GLY A 157 -6.61 -2.00 -12.75
N ASP A 158 -6.38 -2.76 -13.83
CA ASP A 158 -6.67 -4.19 -13.89
C ASP A 158 -5.81 -5.01 -12.94
N ILE A 159 -6.42 -6.06 -12.40
CA ILE A 159 -5.83 -6.93 -11.38
C ILE A 159 -5.77 -8.36 -11.91
N HIS A 160 -4.56 -8.89 -12.02
CA HIS A 160 -4.33 -10.25 -12.50
C HIS A 160 -3.85 -11.13 -11.35
N PHE A 161 -4.41 -12.35 -11.26
CA PHE A 161 -4.04 -13.37 -10.28
C PHE A 161 -3.47 -14.60 -10.99
N ASP A 162 -2.36 -15.15 -10.49
CA ASP A 162 -1.79 -16.39 -11.02
C ASP A 162 -2.69 -17.57 -10.70
N ASP A 163 -3.43 -18.05 -11.70
CA ASP A 163 -4.34 -19.19 -11.58
C ASP A 163 -3.58 -20.53 -11.46
N SER A 164 -2.25 -20.54 -11.54
CA SER A 164 -1.42 -21.70 -11.22
C SER A 164 -1.45 -21.98 -9.72
N GLU A 165 -1.65 -20.96 -8.90
CA GLU A 165 -1.79 -21.08 -7.45
C GLU A 165 -3.09 -21.79 -7.05
N ASN A 166 -3.05 -22.46 -5.89
CA ASN A 166 -4.23 -23.11 -5.30
C ASN A 166 -4.93 -22.14 -4.35
N TRP A 167 -5.58 -21.12 -4.91
CA TRP A 167 -6.28 -20.09 -4.15
C TRP A 167 -7.29 -20.68 -3.15
N THR A 168 -7.34 -20.10 -1.95
CA THR A 168 -8.36 -20.41 -0.95
C THR A 168 -9.17 -19.17 -0.57
N LEU A 169 -10.46 -19.39 -0.31
CA LEU A 169 -11.37 -18.41 0.30
C LEU A 169 -11.46 -18.56 1.82
N ASP A 170 -10.83 -19.59 2.39
CA ASP A 170 -10.77 -19.83 3.84
C ASP A 170 -9.36 -19.51 4.36
N PRO A 171 -9.21 -18.52 5.28
CA PRO A 171 -7.92 -18.12 5.81
C PRO A 171 -7.28 -19.19 6.72
N TYR A 172 -8.07 -20.12 7.28
CA TYR A 172 -7.62 -21.15 8.21
C TYR A 172 -7.25 -22.46 7.52
N ARG A 173 -7.72 -22.68 6.28
CA ARG A 173 -7.34 -23.84 5.45
C ARG A 173 -6.14 -23.54 4.54
N SER A 174 -5.27 -22.65 4.97
CA SER A 174 -4.20 -22.09 4.14
C SER A 174 -2.99 -23.01 3.97
N SER A 175 -3.13 -24.36 4.04
CA SER A 175 -2.10 -25.43 3.95
C SER A 175 -0.95 -25.22 2.95
N GLY A 176 -0.16 -24.17 3.15
CA GLY A 176 0.67 -23.58 2.10
C GLY A 176 -0.07 -22.91 0.93
N ASN A 177 -1.39 -22.70 0.94
CA ASN A 177 -2.21 -22.11 -0.15
C ASN A 177 -2.46 -20.60 0.04
N PRO A 178 -2.45 -19.77 -1.03
CA PRO A 178 -2.59 -18.33 -0.87
C PRO A 178 -4.04 -17.95 -0.62
N TYR A 179 -4.24 -17.04 0.33
CA TYR A 179 -5.56 -16.56 0.71
C TYR A 179 -5.99 -15.41 -0.21
N PHE A 180 -6.80 -15.73 -1.21
CA PHE A 180 -7.23 -14.80 -2.25
C PHE A 180 -7.81 -13.50 -1.72
N PRO A 181 -8.72 -13.51 -0.72
CA PRO A 181 -9.35 -12.27 -0.25
C PRO A 181 -8.35 -11.21 0.24
N TYR A 182 -7.30 -11.59 0.98
CA TYR A 182 -6.32 -10.59 1.45
C TYR A 182 -5.46 -10.04 0.32
N VAL A 183 -5.01 -10.92 -0.59
CA VAL A 183 -4.26 -10.50 -1.79
C VAL A 183 -5.10 -9.51 -2.61
N LEU A 184 -6.39 -9.79 -2.81
CA LEU A 184 -7.27 -8.89 -3.52
C LEU A 184 -7.40 -7.51 -2.86
N VAL A 185 -7.54 -7.41 -1.53
CA VAL A 185 -7.61 -6.09 -0.88
C VAL A 185 -6.32 -5.29 -1.13
N HIS A 186 -5.17 -5.95 -1.10
CA HIS A 186 -3.87 -5.33 -1.42
C HIS A 186 -3.82 -4.84 -2.88
N GLU A 187 -4.15 -5.70 -3.83
CA GLU A 187 -4.14 -5.37 -5.25
C GLU A 187 -5.14 -4.24 -5.59
N ILE A 188 -6.31 -4.19 -4.95
CA ILE A 188 -7.24 -3.04 -5.09
C ILE A 188 -6.56 -1.73 -4.67
N GLY A 189 -5.68 -1.74 -3.66
CA GLY A 189 -4.92 -0.55 -3.29
C GLY A 189 -4.01 -0.07 -4.42
N HIS A 190 -3.36 -0.98 -5.15
CA HIS A 190 -2.61 -0.64 -6.37
C HIS A 190 -3.52 -0.10 -7.48
N ALA A 191 -4.69 -0.70 -7.70
CA ALA A 191 -5.70 -0.22 -8.64
C ALA A 191 -6.26 1.18 -8.25
N LEU A 192 -6.15 1.55 -6.97
CA LEU A 192 -6.47 2.89 -6.46
C LEU A 192 -5.28 3.85 -6.53
N GLY A 193 -4.10 3.40 -6.98
CA GLY A 193 -2.91 4.22 -7.19
C GLY A 193 -1.89 4.18 -6.04
N LEU A 194 -2.01 3.24 -5.10
CA LEU A 194 -1.16 3.19 -3.92
C LEU A 194 0.13 2.38 -4.15
N GLY A 195 1.23 2.84 -3.57
CA GLY A 195 2.48 2.09 -3.49
C GLY A 195 2.61 1.29 -2.20
N HIS A 196 3.53 0.32 -2.19
CA HIS A 196 3.80 -0.52 -1.04
C HIS A 196 4.15 0.27 0.24
N SER A 197 3.70 -0.22 1.39
CA SER A 197 4.02 0.26 2.73
C SER A 197 5.22 -0.44 3.35
N LYS A 198 5.98 0.33 4.14
CA LYS A 198 6.98 -0.19 5.09
C LYS A 198 6.35 -0.68 6.40
N ARG A 199 5.16 -0.17 6.74
CA ARG A 199 4.47 -0.62 7.95
C ARG A 199 4.06 -2.07 7.76
N GLN A 200 4.37 -2.88 8.76
CA GLN A 200 4.00 -4.29 8.72
C GLN A 200 2.49 -4.46 8.88
N GLU A 201 1.79 -3.53 9.54
CA GLU A 201 0.35 -3.61 9.75
C GLU A 201 -0.49 -3.18 8.54
N ALA A 202 0.05 -2.31 7.69
CA ALA A 202 -0.59 -1.85 6.46
C ALA A 202 -0.95 -2.99 5.52
N VAL A 203 -2.13 -2.91 4.92
CA VAL A 203 -2.55 -3.82 3.86
C VAL A 203 -1.62 -3.70 2.66
N MET A 204 -1.12 -2.49 2.38
CA MET A 204 -0.16 -2.26 1.30
C MET A 204 1.25 -2.76 1.61
N ASN A 205 1.51 -3.48 2.72
CA ASN A 205 2.80 -4.15 2.88
C ASN A 205 3.02 -5.18 1.76
N PRO A 206 4.20 -5.25 1.13
CA PRO A 206 4.42 -6.15 -0.02
C PRO A 206 4.30 -7.62 0.34
N ILE A 207 4.50 -8.01 1.60
CA ILE A 207 4.40 -9.39 2.05
C ILE A 207 2.95 -9.68 2.44
N TYR A 208 2.32 -10.62 1.74
CA TYR A 208 0.93 -10.94 1.99
C TYR A 208 0.73 -11.63 3.35
N LYS A 209 -0.38 -11.30 3.99
CA LYS A 209 -0.86 -11.94 5.21
C LYS A 209 -2.00 -12.91 4.89
N SER A 210 -2.34 -13.75 5.87
CA SER A 210 -3.52 -14.61 5.83
C SER A 210 -4.56 -14.17 6.87
N THR A 211 -4.78 -12.86 6.96
CA THR A 211 -5.77 -12.27 7.87
C THR A 211 -7.18 -12.46 7.30
N PRO A 212 -8.15 -13.00 8.06
CA PRO A 212 -9.53 -13.12 7.63
C PRO A 212 -10.11 -11.79 7.17
N LEU A 213 -10.90 -11.80 6.08
CA LEU A 213 -11.38 -10.57 5.43
C LEU A 213 -12.22 -9.70 6.40
N SER A 214 -12.99 -10.34 7.27
CA SER A 214 -13.81 -9.68 8.30
C SER A 214 -13.01 -8.92 9.37
N THR A 215 -11.71 -9.17 9.47
CA THR A 215 -10.81 -8.56 10.45
C THR A 215 -9.78 -7.62 9.81
N VAL A 216 -9.79 -7.50 8.48
CA VAL A 216 -8.89 -6.59 7.77
C VAL A 216 -9.26 -5.15 8.12
N THR A 217 -8.26 -4.42 8.62
CA THR A 217 -8.35 -2.99 8.90
C THR A 217 -7.27 -2.27 8.11
N LEU A 218 -7.63 -1.19 7.42
CA LEU A 218 -6.66 -0.33 6.73
C LEU A 218 -5.81 0.41 7.77
N ASP A 219 -4.48 0.40 7.61
CA ASP A 219 -3.59 1.19 8.44
C ASP A 219 -3.79 2.69 8.15
N ILE A 220 -3.52 3.55 9.12
CA ILE A 220 -3.59 5.00 8.93
C ILE A 220 -2.73 5.46 7.74
N ASP A 221 -1.63 4.78 7.49
CA ASP A 221 -0.74 4.98 6.35
C ASP A 221 -1.41 4.64 5.00
N ASP A 222 -2.21 3.57 4.92
CA ASP A 222 -3.00 3.23 3.73
C ASP A 222 -4.06 4.32 3.46
N LYS A 223 -4.80 4.70 4.52
CA LYS A 223 -5.84 5.74 4.46
C LYS A 223 -5.24 7.08 4.04
N CYS A 224 -4.09 7.44 4.61
CA CYS A 224 -3.42 8.69 4.30
C CYS A 224 -2.85 8.72 2.89
N ALA A 225 -2.29 7.60 2.40
CA ALA A 225 -1.83 7.49 1.03
C ALA A 225 -2.96 7.79 0.03
N LEU A 226 -4.12 7.18 0.24
CA LEU A 226 -5.29 7.32 -0.62
C LEU A 226 -5.85 8.74 -0.58
N ASN A 227 -6.11 9.27 0.63
CA ASN A 227 -6.64 10.61 0.77
C ASN A 227 -5.68 11.67 0.23
N TRP A 228 -4.37 11.48 0.40
CA TRP A 228 -3.39 12.36 -0.22
C TRP A 228 -3.48 12.33 -1.75
N ASN A 229 -3.60 11.14 -2.34
CA ASN A 229 -3.62 10.98 -3.78
C ASN A 229 -4.82 11.68 -4.43
N TYR A 230 -5.99 11.57 -3.80
CA TYR A 230 -7.27 12.01 -4.36
C TYR A 230 -7.73 13.39 -3.89
N ILE A 231 -7.48 13.74 -2.63
CA ILE A 231 -7.91 15.02 -2.02
C ILE A 231 -6.75 16.01 -1.98
N GLY A 232 -5.57 15.53 -1.59
CA GLY A 232 -4.38 16.35 -1.44
C GLY A 232 -3.75 16.23 -0.06
N PRO A 233 -2.61 16.92 0.15
CA PRO A 233 -1.87 16.84 1.40
C PRO A 233 -2.68 17.36 2.60
N SER A 234 -2.57 16.68 3.73
CA SER A 234 -3.02 17.16 5.04
C SER A 234 -1.86 17.13 6.05
N ASN A 235 -1.98 17.86 7.16
CA ASN A 235 -0.96 17.83 8.21
C ASN A 235 -0.83 16.44 8.82
N ILE A 236 -1.94 15.77 9.14
CA ILE A 236 -1.93 14.39 9.67
C ILE A 236 -1.24 13.44 8.70
N CYS A 237 -1.60 13.46 7.42
CA CYS A 237 -1.03 12.51 6.48
C CYS A 237 0.42 12.84 6.14
N LEU A 238 0.82 14.11 6.20
CA LEU A 238 2.23 14.51 6.15
C LEU A 238 2.99 13.96 7.34
N PHE A 239 2.43 14.08 8.55
CA PHE A 239 3.01 13.50 9.74
C PHE A 239 3.16 11.97 9.58
N VAL A 240 2.09 11.24 9.26
CA VAL A 240 2.12 9.77 9.09
C VAL A 240 3.18 9.36 8.06
N TRP A 241 3.21 10.02 6.91
CA TRP A 241 4.21 9.76 5.88
C TRP A 241 5.65 9.97 6.39
N LEU A 242 5.90 11.08 7.11
CA LEU A 242 7.20 11.36 7.70
C LEU A 242 7.58 10.25 8.68
N MET A 243 6.64 9.81 9.53
CA MET A 243 6.91 8.74 10.49
C MET A 243 7.28 7.42 9.80
N VAL A 244 6.57 7.06 8.72
CA VAL A 244 6.82 5.82 7.99
C VAL A 244 8.12 5.87 7.18
N GLU A 245 8.45 7.01 6.58
CA GLU A 245 9.62 7.14 5.70
C GLU A 245 10.92 7.54 6.42
N LEU A 246 10.83 8.37 7.47
CA LEU A 246 12.00 8.93 8.17
C LEU A 246 12.45 8.11 9.37
N LEU A 247 11.53 7.64 10.23
CA LEU A 247 11.94 7.00 11.48
C LEU A 247 12.80 5.75 11.31
N PRO A 248 12.50 4.83 10.36
CA PRO A 248 13.36 3.69 10.13
C PRO A 248 14.80 4.10 9.77
N ARG A 249 14.96 5.26 9.11
CA ARG A 249 16.27 5.83 8.77
C ARG A 249 16.92 6.52 9.97
N ALA A 250 16.13 7.22 10.79
CA ALA A 250 16.59 7.95 11.98
C ALA A 250 17.21 7.03 13.05
N ARG A 251 16.63 5.84 13.30
CA ARG A 251 17.18 4.87 14.27
C ARG A 251 18.61 4.42 13.95
N ASN A 252 19.04 4.53 12.69
CA ASN A 252 20.36 4.12 12.22
C ASN A 252 21.27 5.29 11.80
N SER A 253 20.90 6.55 12.06
CA SER A 253 21.64 7.71 11.51
C SER A 253 22.04 8.78 12.54
N THR A 254 23.11 9.51 12.24
CA THR A 254 23.63 10.63 13.05
C THR A 254 22.84 11.93 12.80
N VAL A 255 23.00 12.94 13.69
CA VAL A 255 22.34 14.27 13.63
C VAL A 255 22.34 14.86 12.21
N VAL A 256 23.49 14.82 11.54
CA VAL A 256 23.71 15.42 10.23
C VAL A 256 22.83 14.78 9.15
N ASN A 257 22.60 13.46 9.25
CA ASN A 257 21.76 12.74 8.30
C ASN A 257 20.28 13.07 8.50
N LEU A 258 19.81 13.21 9.74
CA LEU A 258 18.41 13.58 10.00
C LEU A 258 18.10 15.00 9.50
N HIS A 259 19.03 15.94 9.73
CA HIS A 259 18.89 17.31 9.21
C HIS A 259 18.93 17.31 7.68
N GLY A 260 19.83 16.55 7.05
CA GLY A 260 19.90 16.39 5.60
C GLY A 260 18.61 15.82 5.01
N HIS A 261 18.01 14.82 5.68
CA HIS A 261 16.69 14.30 5.29
C HIS A 261 15.61 15.37 5.41
N LEU A 262 15.44 16.01 6.58
CA LEU A 262 14.45 17.07 6.79
C LEU A 262 14.62 18.23 5.80
N SER A 263 15.86 18.65 5.51
CA SER A 263 16.16 19.69 4.52
C SER A 263 15.80 19.29 3.09
N SER A 264 16.02 18.03 2.69
CA SER A 264 15.57 17.55 1.38
C SER A 264 14.04 17.55 1.27
N TYR A 265 13.33 17.29 2.38
CA TYR A 265 11.86 17.36 2.44
C TYR A 265 11.33 18.80 2.47
N GLN A 266 12.03 19.71 3.16
CA GLN A 266 11.82 21.16 3.15
C GLN A 266 11.70 21.67 1.71
N ASN A 267 12.67 21.31 0.86
CA ASN A 267 12.70 21.68 -0.55
C ASN A 267 11.52 21.10 -1.34
N ALA A 268 11.01 19.93 -0.95
CA ALA A 268 9.90 19.28 -1.64
C ALA A 268 8.50 19.81 -1.26
N LYS A 269 8.39 20.50 -0.11
CA LYS A 269 7.09 20.94 0.43
C LYS A 269 7.01 22.41 0.82
N GLN A 270 8.09 23.17 0.63
CA GLN A 270 8.18 24.58 1.00
C GLN A 270 7.82 24.85 2.48
N LYS A 271 7.87 23.85 3.35
CA LYS A 271 7.73 24.02 4.80
C LYS A 271 9.10 24.12 5.43
N SER A 272 9.35 25.05 6.34
CA SER A 272 10.60 25.17 7.06
C SER A 272 10.84 23.98 8.01
N THR A 273 12.09 23.75 8.45
CA THR A 273 12.39 22.71 9.45
C THR A 273 11.57 22.93 10.71
N LYS A 274 11.42 24.20 11.13
CA LYS A 274 10.56 24.57 12.27
C LYS A 274 9.12 24.14 12.04
N GLN A 275 8.54 24.44 10.88
CA GLN A 275 7.17 24.01 10.57
C GLN A 275 7.00 22.49 10.51
N LEU A 276 8.05 21.74 10.14
CA LEU A 276 8.05 20.27 10.24
C LEU A 276 8.15 19.80 11.70
N MET A 277 8.97 20.47 12.52
CA MET A 277 9.07 20.19 13.96
C MET A 277 7.74 20.43 14.68
N ASP A 278 7.13 21.59 14.40
CA ASP A 278 5.86 21.99 15.01
C ASP A 278 4.80 20.91 14.75
N LEU A 279 4.80 20.33 13.55
CA LEU A 279 3.96 19.20 13.15
C LEU A 279 4.13 17.93 14.00
N PHE A 280 5.35 17.64 14.48
CA PHE A 280 5.60 16.48 15.35
C PHE A 280 5.18 16.71 16.80
N THR A 281 4.98 17.97 17.18
CA THR A 281 4.55 18.40 18.52
C THR A 281 3.12 18.92 18.54
N ASP A 282 2.46 18.97 17.39
CA ASP A 282 1.13 19.55 17.23
C ASP A 282 0.09 18.66 17.91
N HIS A 283 -0.48 19.18 19.00
CA HIS A 283 -1.44 18.45 19.81
C HIS A 283 -2.70 18.07 19.01
N ASP A 284 -3.10 18.89 18.03
CA ASP A 284 -4.26 18.61 17.19
C ASP A 284 -3.95 17.45 16.23
N VAL A 285 -2.73 17.38 15.68
CA VAL A 285 -2.29 16.24 14.85
C VAL A 285 -2.26 14.96 15.68
N LEU A 286 -1.68 15.00 16.90
CA LEU A 286 -1.51 13.82 17.74
C LEU A 286 -2.83 13.28 18.30
N THR A 287 -3.80 14.15 18.59
CA THR A 287 -5.13 13.73 19.10
C THR A 287 -6.04 13.18 18.01
N GLN A 288 -5.83 13.59 16.75
CA GLN A 288 -6.59 13.06 15.61
C GLN A 288 -6.06 11.71 15.12
N LEU A 289 -4.86 11.30 15.54
CA LEU A 289 -4.33 9.96 15.29
C LEU A 289 -4.90 8.98 16.32
N ASP A 290 -5.60 7.94 15.87
CA ASP A 290 -6.08 6.84 16.73
C ASP A 290 -5.14 5.61 16.68
N ASP A 291 -3.86 5.82 16.34
CA ASP A 291 -2.84 4.77 16.23
C ASP A 291 -1.76 5.01 17.29
N ASP A 292 -1.78 4.19 18.34
CA ASP A 292 -0.87 4.33 19.48
C ASP A 292 0.60 4.14 19.08
N ALA A 293 0.89 3.27 18.10
CA ALA A 293 2.25 3.11 17.58
C ALA A 293 2.72 4.38 16.86
N MET A 294 1.83 5.12 16.19
CA MET A 294 2.16 6.45 15.62
C MET A 294 2.37 7.52 16.67
N LYS A 295 1.58 7.52 17.75
CA LYS A 295 1.77 8.45 18.88
C LYS A 295 3.12 8.21 19.57
N GLU A 296 3.47 6.95 19.85
CA GLU A 296 4.77 6.59 20.43
C GLU A 296 5.94 6.99 19.53
N ASN A 297 5.81 6.71 18.24
CA ASN A 297 6.79 7.12 17.25
C ASN A 297 6.95 8.65 17.21
N ALA A 298 5.87 9.42 17.37
CA ALA A 298 5.90 10.88 17.45
C ALA A 298 6.76 11.35 18.62
N ALA A 299 6.50 10.80 19.80
CA ALA A 299 7.21 11.12 21.03
C ALA A 299 8.70 10.75 20.92
N ALA A 300 9.00 9.58 20.36
CA ALA A 300 10.37 9.13 20.12
C ALA A 300 11.11 10.07 19.15
N LEU A 301 10.48 10.47 18.03
CA LEU A 301 11.09 11.39 17.09
C LEU A 301 11.31 12.77 17.71
N ASN A 302 10.36 13.27 18.51
CA ASN A 302 10.50 14.53 19.22
C ASN A 302 11.66 14.50 20.24
N GLN A 303 11.78 13.42 21.02
CA GLN A 303 12.93 13.23 21.91
C GLN A 303 14.24 13.19 21.13
N LEU A 304 14.27 12.49 20.00
CA LEU A 304 15.45 12.38 19.15
C LEU A 304 15.80 13.77 18.59
N ILE A 305 14.84 14.50 18.02
CA ILE A 305 14.98 15.88 17.57
C ILE A 305 15.54 16.79 18.67
N ASN A 306 14.95 16.77 19.87
CA ASN A 306 15.38 17.63 20.97
C ASN A 306 16.80 17.30 21.44
N ALA A 307 17.13 16.01 21.57
CA ALA A 307 18.49 15.57 21.87
C ALA A 307 19.49 15.98 20.78
N LEU A 308 19.08 15.96 19.51
CA LEU A 308 19.93 16.36 18.38
C LEU A 308 20.07 17.88 18.26
N ILE A 309 19.06 18.67 18.66
CA ILE A 309 19.14 20.15 18.74
C ILE A 309 20.08 20.55 19.88
N LEU A 310 19.94 19.94 21.06
CA LEU A 310 20.78 20.22 22.22
C LEU A 310 22.27 19.90 21.94
N LYS A 311 22.57 18.79 21.26
CA LYS A 311 23.94 18.46 20.81
C LYS A 311 24.55 19.41 19.77
N ARG A 312 23.77 20.32 19.19
CA ARG A 312 24.26 21.34 18.25
C ARG A 312 24.58 22.67 18.94
N LEU A 313 24.21 22.78 20.22
CA LEU A 313 24.40 23.97 21.07
C LEU A 313 25.55 23.78 22.08
N GLU A 314 26.13 22.58 22.16
CA GLU A 314 27.39 22.25 22.84
C GLU A 314 28.56 22.28 21.85
#